data_AF-A0A7C9AN01-F1
#
_entry.id   AF-A0A7C9AN01-F1
#
_cell.length_a   1.000
_cell.length_b   1.000
_cell.length_c   1.000
_cell.angle_alpha   90.00
_cell.angle_beta   90.00
_cell.angle_gamma   90.00
#
_symmetry.space_group_name_H-M   'P 1'
#
loop_
_entity.id
_entity.type
_entity.pdbx_description
1 polymer ?
#
loop_
_entity_poly.entity_id
_entity_poly.type
_entity_poly.pdbx_seq_one_letter_code
_entity_poly.pdbx_strand_id
1 'polypeptide(L)'
;FRDPYTGSSAYVPAEISSKHAASAKPTFKHIPKKGALVFDVAQFDGISKKISEFNNSLLSNEDQKELALTEVETSRLGAIVKILRETSYYHSSSFADVDMDLLLKLLNSWPLSMVFPVIDILRMIVLHPDGAAKLVKRINGGNDALLEMIKKATSRPVIPANLLTSLRAVTNLFKNPSFHQWLHYHRGEILDAFSGSYISSNKNVQLAYSTLILNFAVLLIEKGDEEGQSQVLSAALEEHMKR
;
A
#
# COMPACT_ATOMS: atom_id res chain seq x y z
N PHE A 1 -33.23 -68.82 -3.10
CA PHE A 1 -32.07 -69.70 -2.88
C PHE A 1 -31.12 -68.94 -1.95
N ARG A 2 -31.01 -69.34 -0.68
CA ARG A 2 -30.10 -68.74 0.32
C ARG A 2 -28.89 -69.66 0.47
N ASP A 3 -27.70 -69.09 0.42
CA ASP A 3 -26.42 -69.79 0.64
C ASP A 3 -26.35 -70.33 2.08
N PRO A 4 -26.06 -71.63 2.32
CA PRO A 4 -26.06 -72.23 3.65
C PRO A 4 -24.79 -72.00 4.48
N TYR A 5 -23.77 -71.28 4.01
CA TYR A 5 -22.45 -71.24 4.66
C TYR A 5 -22.09 -69.94 5.41
N THR A 6 -23.04 -69.03 5.66
CA THR A 6 -22.81 -67.88 6.56
C THR A 6 -23.83 -67.86 7.69
N GLY A 7 -23.62 -68.76 8.65
CA GLY A 7 -24.36 -68.78 9.91
C GLY A 7 -24.15 -67.49 10.70
N SER A 8 -25.18 -67.12 11.47
CA SER A 8 -25.41 -65.89 12.25
C SER A 8 -24.40 -65.62 13.39
N SER A 9 -23.15 -66.07 13.27
CA SER A 9 -22.10 -65.96 14.29
C SER A 9 -20.73 -65.69 13.67
N ALA A 10 -20.67 -64.84 12.64
CA ALA A 10 -19.40 -64.27 12.21
C ALA A 10 -18.88 -63.34 13.30
N TYR A 11 -17.66 -63.59 13.78
CA TYR A 11 -16.92 -62.65 14.60
C TYR A 11 -16.66 -61.39 13.76
N VAL A 12 -17.36 -60.31 14.05
CA VAL A 12 -17.08 -58.98 13.50
C VAL A 12 -15.99 -58.37 14.37
N PRO A 13 -14.76 -58.16 13.89
CA PRO A 13 -13.77 -57.39 14.63
C PRO A 13 -14.39 -56.04 14.96
N ALA A 14 -14.32 -55.63 16.22
CA ALA A 14 -14.88 -54.35 16.68
C ALA A 14 -14.58 -53.26 15.65
N GLU A 15 -15.64 -52.61 15.16
CA GLU A 15 -15.53 -51.42 14.33
C GLU A 15 -14.65 -50.42 15.08
N ILE A 16 -13.38 -50.36 14.69
CA ILE A 16 -12.58 -49.17 14.95
C ILE A 16 -13.34 -48.11 14.19
N SER A 17 -14.09 -47.29 14.92
CA SER A 17 -14.69 -46.07 14.41
C SER A 17 -13.57 -45.31 13.70
N SER A 18 -13.48 -45.46 12.38
CA SER A 18 -12.75 -44.56 11.52
C SER A 18 -13.55 -43.28 11.49
N LYS A 19 -13.50 -42.56 12.62
CA LYS A 19 -13.59 -41.12 12.59
C LYS A 19 -12.55 -40.74 11.56
N HIS A 20 -12.99 -40.38 10.36
CA HIS A 20 -12.17 -39.68 9.41
C HIS A 20 -11.55 -38.54 10.20
N ALA A 21 -10.30 -38.73 10.61
CA ALA A 21 -9.52 -37.70 11.24
C ALA A 21 -9.44 -36.65 10.13
N ALA A 22 -10.27 -35.61 10.23
CA ALA A 22 -10.09 -34.41 9.45
C ALA A 22 -8.63 -34.04 9.71
N SER A 23 -7.78 -34.25 8.71
CA SER A 23 -6.34 -34.00 8.85
C SER A 23 -6.24 -32.55 9.31
N ALA A 24 -5.78 -32.35 10.55
CA ALA A 24 -5.65 -31.02 11.09
C ALA A 24 -4.80 -30.22 10.09
N LYS A 25 -5.34 -29.13 9.54
CA LYS A 25 -4.61 -28.31 8.57
C LYS A 25 -3.28 -27.91 9.22
N PRO A 26 -2.13 -28.12 8.55
CA PRO A 26 -0.84 -27.80 9.12
C PRO A 26 -0.81 -26.33 9.53
N THR A 27 -0.50 -26.07 10.81
CA THR A 27 -0.34 -24.71 11.33
C THR A 27 1.11 -24.29 11.12
N PHE A 28 1.35 -23.34 10.23
CA PHE A 28 2.68 -22.80 10.00
C PHE A 28 2.89 -21.51 10.81
N LYS A 29 4.12 -21.29 11.27
CA LYS A 29 4.47 -20.08 12.06
C LYS A 29 4.30 -18.77 11.27
N HIS A 30 4.47 -18.82 9.96
CA HIS A 30 4.54 -17.63 9.10
C HIS A 30 3.39 -17.52 8.08
N ILE A 31 2.61 -18.59 7.85
CA ILE A 31 1.51 -18.60 6.87
C ILE A 31 0.22 -19.19 7.46
N PRO A 32 -0.95 -18.66 7.06
CA PRO A 32 -1.12 -17.44 6.27
C PRO A 32 -0.79 -16.18 7.09
N LYS A 33 -0.13 -15.20 6.47
CA LYS A 33 0.07 -13.87 7.08
C LYS A 33 -1.30 -13.22 7.26
N LYS A 34 -1.51 -12.58 8.42
CA LYS A 34 -2.70 -11.75 8.70
C LYS A 34 -2.29 -10.29 8.86
N GLY A 35 -3.12 -9.39 8.35
CA GLY A 35 -2.92 -7.94 8.43
C GLY A 35 -1.77 -7.41 7.57
N ALA A 36 -1.86 -6.13 7.23
CA ALA A 36 -0.93 -5.42 6.36
C ALA A 36 0.41 -5.10 7.04
N LEU A 37 1.48 -5.14 6.25
CA LEU A 37 2.78 -4.53 6.57
C LEU A 37 2.79 -3.06 6.10
N VAL A 38 3.57 -2.23 6.78
CA VAL A 38 3.63 -0.78 6.53
C VAL A 38 5.06 -0.25 6.58
N PHE A 39 5.26 0.91 5.96
CA PHE A 39 6.45 1.74 6.04
C PHE A 39 6.13 3.01 6.84
N ASP A 40 6.26 2.91 8.17
CA ASP A 40 5.84 3.94 9.14
C ASP A 40 7.00 4.78 9.71
N VAL A 41 8.25 4.47 9.37
CA VAL A 41 9.42 5.25 9.79
C VAL A 41 9.67 6.42 8.83
N ALA A 42 9.51 7.65 9.32
CA ALA A 42 9.73 8.89 8.55
C ALA A 42 10.87 9.73 9.13
N GLN A 43 11.76 10.21 8.24
CA GLN A 43 12.79 11.19 8.59
C GLN A 43 12.26 12.60 8.30
N PHE A 44 11.30 13.06 9.11
CA PHE A 44 10.55 14.28 8.86
C PHE A 44 11.43 15.53 8.72
N ASP A 45 12.57 15.60 9.40
CA ASP A 45 13.52 16.71 9.24
C ASP A 45 14.15 16.71 7.83
N GLY A 46 14.51 15.52 7.32
CA GLY A 46 15.00 15.35 5.96
C GLY A 46 13.94 15.66 4.91
N ILE A 47 12.70 15.21 5.12
CA ILE A 47 11.56 15.51 4.24
C ILE A 47 11.30 17.02 4.19
N SER A 48 11.20 17.67 5.36
CA SER A 48 10.93 19.11 5.45
C SER A 48 12.05 19.93 4.82
N LYS A 49 13.31 19.56 5.09
CA LYS A 49 14.47 20.18 4.43
C LYS A 49 14.38 20.08 2.92
N LYS A 50 13.99 18.91 2.39
CA LYS A 50 13.93 18.69 0.94
C LYS A 50 12.83 19.51 0.26
N ILE A 51 11.67 19.62 0.90
CA ILE A 51 10.59 20.51 0.44
C ILE A 51 11.09 21.95 0.42
N SER A 52 11.76 22.43 1.47
CA SER A 52 12.29 23.80 1.50
C SER A 52 13.33 24.05 0.40
N GLU A 53 14.23 23.10 0.13
CA GLU A 53 15.19 23.18 -0.98
C GLU A 53 14.51 23.32 -2.34
N PHE A 54 13.49 22.50 -2.61
CA PHE A 54 12.72 22.58 -3.85
C PHE A 54 11.89 23.84 -3.94
N ASN A 55 11.28 24.27 -2.84
CA ASN A 55 10.53 25.51 -2.78
C ASN A 55 11.40 26.73 -3.13
N ASN A 56 12.61 26.81 -2.57
CA ASN A 56 13.55 27.88 -2.87
C ASN A 56 14.01 27.85 -4.34
N SER A 57 14.15 26.65 -4.90
CA SER A 57 14.48 26.47 -6.32
C SER A 57 13.34 26.98 -7.22
N LEU A 58 12.08 26.69 -6.87
CA LEU A 58 10.90 27.20 -7.57
C LEU A 58 10.78 28.73 -7.46
N LEU A 59 11.01 29.29 -6.27
CA LEU A 59 10.98 30.75 -6.06
C LEU A 59 12.05 31.51 -6.87
N SER A 60 13.17 30.86 -7.15
CA SER A 60 14.30 31.43 -7.90
C SER A 60 14.14 31.26 -9.42
N ASN A 61 13.15 30.49 -9.88
CA ASN A 61 12.86 30.27 -11.29
C ASN A 61 11.60 31.05 -11.69
N GLU A 62 11.74 32.10 -12.50
CA GLU A 62 10.61 32.96 -12.90
C GLU A 62 9.47 32.19 -13.57
N ASP A 63 9.79 31.19 -14.40
CA ASP A 63 8.81 30.38 -15.13
C ASP A 63 8.04 29.39 -14.22
N GLN A 64 8.52 29.15 -13.00
CA GLN A 64 7.96 28.14 -12.09
C GLN A 64 7.60 28.69 -10.71
N LYS A 65 7.76 29.99 -10.52
CA LYS A 65 7.55 30.67 -9.23
C LYS A 65 6.14 30.49 -8.67
N GLU A 66 5.14 30.38 -9.55
CA GLU A 66 3.73 30.13 -9.20
C GLU A 66 3.48 28.75 -8.56
N LEU A 67 4.41 27.80 -8.73
CA LEU A 67 4.33 26.47 -8.10
C LEU A 67 4.90 26.45 -6.68
N ALA A 68 5.62 27.50 -6.27
CA ALA A 68 6.18 27.61 -4.95
C ALA A 68 5.09 27.78 -3.87
N LEU A 69 5.41 27.31 -2.67
CA LEU A 69 4.64 27.51 -1.46
C LEU A 69 4.66 28.97 -1.06
N THR A 70 3.47 29.49 -0.75
CA THR A 70 3.33 30.74 0.02
C THR A 70 3.79 30.55 1.48
N GLU A 71 3.97 31.64 2.21
CA GLU A 71 4.29 31.60 3.64
C GLU A 71 3.21 30.86 4.45
N VAL A 72 1.95 31.08 4.10
CA VAL A 72 0.80 30.41 4.73
C VAL A 72 0.87 28.91 4.49
N GLU A 73 1.10 28.47 3.25
CA GLU A 73 1.22 27.05 2.91
C GLU A 73 2.43 26.40 3.57
N THR A 74 3.54 27.13 3.69
CA THR A 74 4.73 26.67 4.41
C THR A 74 4.42 26.43 5.89
N SER A 75 3.68 27.35 6.53
CA SER A 75 3.23 27.19 7.92
C SER A 75 2.28 25.99 8.08
N ARG A 76 1.34 25.81 7.14
CA ARG A 76 0.43 24.65 7.12
C ARG A 76 1.18 23.33 7.00
N LEU A 77 2.18 23.26 6.13
CA LEU A 77 3.02 22.08 6.00
C LEU A 77 3.75 21.75 7.31
N GLY A 78 4.22 22.78 8.03
CA GLY A 78 4.78 22.62 9.37
C GLY A 78 3.78 22.02 10.37
N ALA A 79 2.51 22.45 10.32
CA ALA A 79 1.45 21.90 11.16
C ALA A 79 1.14 20.43 10.82
N ILE A 80 1.08 20.08 9.53
CA ILE A 80 0.93 18.69 9.06
C ILE A 80 2.05 17.82 9.62
N VAL A 81 3.30 18.25 9.45
CA VAL A 81 4.47 17.49 9.94
C VAL A 81 4.45 17.34 11.45
N LYS A 82 4.01 18.37 12.20
CA LYS A 82 3.87 18.29 13.66
C LYS A 82 2.89 17.20 14.07
N ILE A 83 1.70 17.17 13.46
CA ILE A 83 0.70 16.11 13.70
C ILE A 83 1.29 14.73 13.41
N LEU A 84 1.97 14.58 12.27
CA LEU A 84 2.52 13.29 11.84
C LEU A 84 3.68 12.77 12.71
N ARG A 85 4.38 13.63 13.45
CA ARG A 85 5.41 13.21 14.42
C ARG A 85 4.81 12.60 15.68
N GLU A 86 3.64 13.07 16.08
CA GLU A 86 2.98 12.71 17.33
C GLU A 86 2.10 11.45 17.17
N THR A 87 2.71 10.34 16.73
CA THR A 87 1.99 9.09 16.38
C THR A 87 1.12 8.52 17.50
N SER A 88 1.51 8.71 18.77
CA SER A 88 0.70 8.32 19.94
C SER A 88 -0.63 9.07 20.02
N TYR A 89 -0.74 10.25 19.41
CA TYR A 89 -1.92 11.11 19.45
C TYR A 89 -2.82 11.02 18.22
N TYR A 90 -2.52 10.15 17.25
CA TYR A 90 -3.29 9.97 16.01
C TYR A 90 -4.80 9.70 16.21
N HIS A 91 -5.17 9.17 17.38
CA HIS A 91 -6.56 8.91 17.75
C HIS A 91 -7.32 10.17 18.23
N SER A 92 -6.62 11.29 18.39
CA SER A 92 -7.13 12.54 18.97
C SER A 92 -6.72 13.81 18.22
N SER A 93 -5.80 13.70 17.26
CA SER A 93 -5.44 14.76 16.32
C SER A 93 -6.26 14.68 15.03
N SER A 94 -6.32 15.78 14.29
CA SER A 94 -7.00 15.87 12.99
C SER A 94 -6.33 16.90 12.10
N PHE A 95 -6.44 16.74 10.79
CA PHE A 95 -6.00 17.71 9.80
C PHE A 95 -7.13 18.68 9.44
N ALA A 96 -6.81 19.94 9.16
CA ALA A 96 -7.78 20.84 8.54
C ALA A 96 -8.01 20.42 7.08
N ASP A 97 -9.18 20.76 6.51
CA ASP A 97 -9.44 20.42 5.09
C ASP A 97 -8.46 21.11 4.14
N VAL A 98 -8.08 22.35 4.44
CA VAL A 98 -7.07 23.07 3.68
C VAL A 98 -5.67 22.44 3.75
N ASP A 99 -5.36 21.66 4.80
CA ASP A 99 -4.10 20.94 4.90
C ASP A 99 -4.07 19.78 3.88
N MET A 100 -5.20 19.10 3.73
CA MET A 100 -5.37 18.03 2.73
C MET A 100 -5.41 18.59 1.31
N ASP A 101 -6.07 19.73 1.11
CA ASP A 101 -6.13 20.38 -0.20
C ASP A 101 -4.75 20.89 -0.63
N LEU A 102 -3.94 21.40 0.31
CA LEU A 102 -2.54 21.74 0.07
C LEU A 102 -1.73 20.51 -0.37
N LEU A 103 -1.82 19.39 0.35
CA LEU A 103 -1.11 18.17 -0.04
C LEU A 103 -1.47 17.73 -1.46
N LEU A 104 -2.75 17.72 -1.81
CA LEU A 104 -3.21 17.34 -3.14
C LEU A 104 -2.77 18.34 -4.22
N LYS A 105 -2.79 19.64 -3.92
CA LYS A 105 -2.22 20.68 -4.79
C LYS A 105 -0.77 20.34 -5.13
N LEU A 106 0.07 20.08 -4.13
CA LEU A 106 1.49 19.79 -4.33
C LEU A 106 1.72 18.49 -5.11
N LEU A 107 0.99 17.42 -4.81
CA LEU A 107 1.04 16.17 -5.58
C LEU A 107 0.67 16.38 -7.06
N ASN A 108 -0.23 17.33 -7.33
CA ASN A 108 -0.66 17.60 -8.68
C ASN A 108 0.29 18.55 -9.43
N SER A 109 0.72 19.64 -8.79
CA SER A 109 1.37 20.75 -9.46
C SER A 109 2.90 20.72 -9.43
N TRP A 110 3.52 20.04 -8.45
CA TRP A 110 4.98 20.03 -8.37
C TRP A 110 5.61 19.24 -9.52
N PRO A 111 6.77 19.70 -10.04
CA PRO A 111 7.50 18.98 -11.09
C PRO A 111 7.81 17.54 -10.67
N LEU A 112 7.86 16.62 -11.65
CA LEU A 112 8.16 15.20 -11.38
C LEU A 112 9.48 15.01 -10.62
N SER A 113 10.49 15.84 -10.86
CA SER A 113 11.78 15.79 -10.15
C SER A 113 11.70 16.23 -8.67
N MET A 114 10.58 16.82 -8.24
CA MET A 114 10.42 17.46 -6.95
C MET A 114 9.31 16.85 -6.08
N VAL A 115 8.48 15.95 -6.60
CA VAL A 115 7.26 15.49 -5.92
C VAL A 115 7.48 14.43 -4.83
N PHE A 116 8.58 13.66 -4.87
CA PHE A 116 8.80 12.57 -3.91
C PHE A 116 8.69 12.93 -2.41
N PRO A 117 9.16 14.08 -1.89
CA PRO A 117 8.97 14.38 -0.47
C PRO A 117 7.50 14.63 -0.12
N VAL A 118 6.67 15.10 -1.07
CA VAL A 118 5.22 15.26 -0.88
C VAL A 118 4.56 13.87 -0.78
N ILE A 119 4.99 12.94 -1.63
CA ILE A 119 4.56 11.53 -1.57
C ILE A 119 4.97 10.88 -0.24
N ASP A 120 6.15 11.25 0.28
CA ASP A 120 6.64 10.73 1.57
C ASP A 120 5.84 11.27 2.78
N ILE A 121 5.25 12.48 2.67
CA ILE A 121 4.25 12.98 3.63
C ILE A 121 2.93 12.22 3.47
N LEU A 122 2.43 12.06 2.24
CA LEU A 122 1.21 11.31 1.96
C LEU A 122 1.28 9.89 2.55
N ARG A 123 2.42 9.22 2.40
CA ARG A 123 2.71 7.90 2.95
C ARG A 123 2.43 7.81 4.46
N MET A 124 2.66 8.89 5.20
CA MET A 124 2.39 8.97 6.63
C MET A 124 0.94 9.40 6.94
N ILE A 125 0.36 10.28 6.12
CA ILE A 125 -1.04 10.71 6.24
C ILE A 125 -2.02 9.54 6.12
N VAL A 126 -1.76 8.58 5.22
CA VAL A 126 -2.65 7.42 5.03
C VAL A 126 -2.64 6.45 6.23
N LEU A 127 -1.67 6.56 7.12
CA LEU A 127 -1.63 5.82 8.39
C LEU A 127 -2.38 6.53 9.52
N HIS A 128 -2.66 7.82 9.38
CA HIS A 128 -3.44 8.59 10.35
C HIS A 128 -4.95 8.41 10.09
N PRO A 129 -5.78 8.06 11.09
CA PRO A 129 -7.21 7.80 10.88
C PRO A 129 -7.98 8.94 10.20
N ASP A 130 -7.86 10.17 10.71
CA ASP A 130 -8.50 11.36 10.10
C ASP A 130 -7.95 11.66 8.69
N GLY A 131 -6.63 11.64 8.51
CA GLY A 131 -5.99 11.83 7.20
C GLY A 131 -6.44 10.82 6.14
N ALA A 132 -6.52 9.54 6.50
CA ALA A 132 -7.03 8.48 5.65
C ALA A 132 -8.50 8.71 5.26
N ALA A 133 -9.38 9.00 6.24
CA ALA A 133 -10.79 9.25 5.99
C ALA A 133 -11.00 10.46 5.05
N LYS A 134 -10.25 11.55 5.29
CA LYS A 134 -10.30 12.76 4.46
C LYS A 134 -9.78 12.54 3.05
N LEU A 135 -8.77 11.68 2.88
CA LEU A 135 -8.23 11.35 1.56
C LEU A 135 -9.21 10.47 0.77
N VAL A 136 -9.77 9.43 1.38
CA VAL A 136 -10.78 8.55 0.73
C VAL A 136 -11.96 9.36 0.19
N LYS A 137 -12.44 10.33 0.96
CA LYS A 137 -13.53 11.22 0.53
C LYS A 137 -13.18 12.01 -0.74
N ARG A 138 -11.93 12.46 -0.87
CA ARG A 138 -11.47 13.27 -2.01
C ARG A 138 -11.25 12.43 -3.27
N ILE A 139 -10.65 11.23 -3.14
CA ILE A 139 -10.46 10.33 -4.30
C ILE A 139 -11.79 9.83 -4.86
N ASN A 140 -12.78 9.55 -4.00
CA ASN A 140 -14.12 9.15 -4.43
C ASN A 140 -14.94 10.31 -5.02
N GLY A 141 -14.49 11.55 -4.84
CA GLY A 141 -15.15 12.77 -5.32
C GLY A 141 -14.79 13.19 -6.74
N GLY A 142 -14.07 12.34 -7.51
CA GLY A 142 -13.71 12.59 -8.90
C GLY A 142 -12.28 13.08 -9.14
N ASN A 143 -11.46 13.23 -8.10
CA ASN A 143 -10.03 13.52 -8.20
C ASN A 143 -9.21 12.38 -7.61
N ASP A 144 -8.98 11.32 -8.40
CA ASP A 144 -8.17 10.18 -7.97
C ASP A 144 -6.67 10.52 -8.00
N ALA A 145 -6.28 11.35 -7.03
CA ALA A 145 -4.90 11.76 -6.86
C ALA A 145 -3.95 10.60 -6.55
N LEU A 146 -4.45 9.46 -6.05
CA LEU A 146 -3.63 8.27 -5.81
C LEU A 146 -3.24 7.61 -7.13
N LEU A 147 -4.20 7.38 -8.03
CA LEU A 147 -3.91 6.80 -9.33
C LEU A 147 -3.02 7.73 -10.18
N GLU A 148 -3.29 9.04 -10.16
CA GLU A 148 -2.44 10.02 -10.85
C GLU A 148 -1.01 10.08 -10.29
N MET A 149 -0.85 9.95 -8.97
CA MET A 149 0.47 9.83 -8.35
C MET A 149 1.20 8.56 -8.82
N ILE A 150 0.51 7.42 -8.90
CA ILE A 150 1.09 6.17 -9.41
C ILE A 150 1.53 6.34 -10.87
N LYS A 151 0.66 6.86 -11.75
CA LYS A 151 0.99 7.13 -13.16
C LYS A 151 2.22 8.04 -13.30
N LYS A 152 2.29 9.12 -12.51
CA LYS A 152 3.45 10.03 -12.49
C LYS A 152 4.73 9.31 -12.04
N ALA A 153 4.65 8.50 -10.99
CA ALA A 153 5.80 7.80 -10.42
C ALA A 153 6.37 6.69 -11.30
N THR A 154 5.54 6.10 -12.17
CA THR A 154 5.92 5.00 -13.07
C THR A 154 6.10 5.46 -14.51
N SER A 155 5.82 6.73 -14.80
CA SER A 155 6.11 7.36 -16.09
C SER A 155 7.61 7.33 -16.44
N ARG A 156 7.93 7.25 -17.73
CA ARG A 156 9.32 7.24 -18.21
C ARG A 156 9.81 8.66 -18.53
N PRO A 157 11.07 9.01 -18.19
CA PRO A 157 12.03 8.19 -17.44
C PRO A 157 11.65 8.05 -15.96
N VAL A 158 11.80 6.84 -15.42
CA VAL A 158 11.41 6.55 -14.03
C VAL A 158 12.39 7.24 -13.08
N ILE A 159 11.85 8.04 -12.15
CA ILE A 159 12.63 8.70 -11.10
C ILE A 159 12.65 7.77 -9.87
N PRO A 160 13.82 7.24 -9.44
CA PRO A 160 13.88 6.25 -8.37
C PRO A 160 13.25 6.69 -7.05
N ALA A 161 13.35 7.98 -6.72
CA ALA A 161 12.77 8.55 -5.51
C ALA A 161 11.23 8.53 -5.55
N ASN A 162 10.63 8.89 -6.69
CA ASN A 162 9.18 8.84 -6.89
C ASN A 162 8.67 7.40 -6.84
N LEU A 163 9.37 6.48 -7.53
CA LEU A 163 9.00 5.06 -7.55
C LEU A 163 8.98 4.47 -6.13
N LEU A 164 10.06 4.69 -5.36
CA LEU A 164 10.17 4.14 -4.00
C LEU A 164 9.13 4.74 -3.06
N THR A 165 8.96 6.06 -3.05
CA THR A 165 8.00 6.74 -2.16
C THR A 165 6.57 6.35 -2.50
N SER A 166 6.23 6.21 -3.79
CA SER A 166 4.89 5.80 -4.24
C SER A 166 4.58 4.35 -3.89
N LEU A 167 5.52 3.42 -4.12
CA LEU A 167 5.37 2.02 -3.67
C LEU A 167 5.06 1.94 -2.17
N ARG A 168 5.81 2.70 -1.36
CA ARG A 168 5.59 2.74 0.10
C ARG A 168 4.25 3.38 0.46
N ALA A 169 3.86 4.47 -0.22
CA ALA A 169 2.59 5.14 0.01
C ALA A 169 1.41 4.20 -0.29
N VAL A 170 1.42 3.53 -1.45
CA VAL A 170 0.39 2.56 -1.84
C VAL A 170 0.38 1.36 -0.88
N THR A 171 1.54 0.87 -0.46
CA THR A 171 1.63 -0.22 0.54
C THR A 171 0.95 0.18 1.86
N ASN A 172 1.11 1.42 2.30
CA ASN A 172 0.52 1.89 3.55
C ASN A 172 -1.01 2.03 3.48
N LEU A 173 -1.60 2.17 2.29
CA LEU A 173 -3.06 2.21 2.13
C LEU A 173 -3.74 0.95 2.71
N PHE A 174 -3.09 -0.21 2.63
CA PHE A 174 -3.63 -1.47 3.14
C PHE A 174 -3.87 -1.48 4.65
N LYS A 175 -3.22 -0.56 5.40
CA LYS A 175 -3.41 -0.45 6.85
C LYS A 175 -4.82 0.01 7.21
N ASN A 176 -5.43 0.86 6.37
CA ASN A 176 -6.76 1.39 6.64
C ASN A 176 -7.81 0.69 5.76
N PRO A 177 -8.80 0.01 6.35
CA PRO A 177 -9.87 -0.65 5.60
C PRO A 177 -10.63 0.25 4.63
N SER A 178 -10.65 1.58 4.86
CA SER A 178 -11.30 2.54 3.98
C SER A 178 -10.73 2.54 2.55
N PHE A 179 -9.49 2.10 2.35
CA PHE A 179 -8.86 1.99 1.03
C PHE A 179 -9.00 0.60 0.40
N HIS A 180 -9.47 -0.42 1.11
CA HIS A 180 -9.47 -1.81 0.63
C HIS A 180 -10.31 -1.98 -0.64
N GLN A 181 -11.41 -1.25 -0.76
CA GLN A 181 -12.23 -1.28 -1.98
C GLN A 181 -11.53 -0.62 -3.15
N TRP A 182 -10.85 0.51 -2.93
CA TRP A 182 -10.08 1.21 -3.95
C TRP A 182 -8.90 0.36 -4.43
N LEU A 183 -8.14 -0.22 -3.49
CA LEU A 183 -7.02 -1.13 -3.78
C LEU A 183 -7.48 -2.35 -4.58
N HIS A 184 -8.61 -2.94 -4.20
CA HIS A 184 -9.19 -4.09 -4.90
C HIS A 184 -9.60 -3.72 -6.33
N TYR A 185 -10.29 -2.59 -6.50
CA TYR A 185 -10.74 -2.10 -7.80
C TYR A 185 -9.57 -1.78 -8.75
N HIS A 186 -8.53 -1.09 -8.26
CA HIS A 186 -7.37 -0.69 -9.06
C HIS A 186 -6.22 -1.71 -9.08
N ARG A 187 -6.42 -2.93 -8.56
CA ARG A 187 -5.36 -3.93 -8.40
C ARG A 187 -4.52 -4.14 -9.67
N GLY A 188 -5.19 -4.36 -10.81
CA GLY A 188 -4.51 -4.60 -12.09
C GLY A 188 -3.63 -3.41 -12.49
N GLU A 189 -4.18 -2.19 -12.47
CA GLU A 189 -3.44 -0.97 -12.79
C GLU A 189 -2.23 -0.76 -11.86
N ILE A 190 -2.38 -1.05 -10.57
CA ILE A 190 -1.30 -0.93 -9.58
C ILE A 190 -0.20 -1.95 -9.86
N LEU A 191 -0.56 -3.22 -10.07
CA LEU A 191 0.40 -4.30 -10.34
C LEU A 191 1.16 -4.04 -11.66
N ASP A 192 0.45 -3.66 -12.72
CA ASP A 192 1.04 -3.35 -14.01
C ASP A 192 1.99 -2.16 -13.92
N ALA A 193 1.58 -1.08 -13.25
CA ALA A 193 2.39 0.13 -13.10
C ALA A 193 3.70 -0.14 -12.36
N PHE A 194 3.69 -1.00 -11.33
CA PHE A 194 4.88 -1.31 -10.53
C PHE A 194 5.63 -2.58 -10.96
N SER A 195 5.18 -3.29 -12.00
CA SER A 195 5.77 -4.54 -12.48
C SER A 195 7.29 -4.46 -12.70
N GLY A 196 7.83 -3.34 -13.17
CA GLY A 196 9.29 -3.17 -13.34
C GLY A 196 10.10 -3.09 -12.04
N SER A 197 9.47 -3.06 -10.86
CA SER A 197 10.16 -2.82 -9.58
C SER A 197 10.98 -4.02 -9.09
N TYR A 198 10.65 -5.25 -9.51
CA TYR A 198 11.37 -6.45 -9.07
C TYR A 198 12.79 -6.54 -9.67
N ILE A 199 13.01 -6.02 -10.88
CA ILE A 199 14.33 -5.95 -11.53
C ILE A 199 15.16 -4.75 -11.09
N SER A 200 14.62 -3.90 -10.21
CA SER A 200 15.35 -2.71 -9.73
C SER A 200 16.63 -3.13 -9.00
N SER A 201 17.74 -2.47 -9.32
CA SER A 201 19.00 -2.64 -8.57
C SER A 201 18.92 -2.06 -7.15
N ASN A 202 17.87 -1.30 -6.84
CA ASN A 202 17.65 -0.74 -5.51
C ASN A 202 16.86 -1.74 -4.63
N LYS A 203 17.55 -2.36 -3.68
CA LYS A 203 16.95 -3.29 -2.69
C LYS A 203 15.74 -2.72 -1.94
N ASN A 204 15.67 -1.40 -1.75
CA ASN A 204 14.53 -0.77 -1.06
C ASN A 204 13.28 -0.75 -1.94
N VAL A 205 13.45 -0.63 -3.27
CA VAL A 205 12.37 -0.72 -4.25
C VAL A 205 11.86 -2.16 -4.30
N GLN A 206 12.77 -3.15 -4.37
CA GLN A 206 12.41 -4.57 -4.31
C GLN A 206 11.65 -4.90 -3.02
N LEU A 207 12.16 -4.49 -1.87
CA LEU A 207 11.48 -4.69 -0.58
C LEU A 207 10.09 -4.06 -0.55
N ALA A 208 9.93 -2.83 -1.05
CA ALA A 208 8.63 -2.16 -1.11
C ALA A 208 7.66 -2.89 -2.04
N TYR A 209 8.14 -3.36 -3.20
CA TYR A 209 7.34 -4.13 -4.14
C TYR A 209 6.92 -5.49 -3.56
N SER A 210 7.83 -6.29 -3.01
CA SER A 210 7.46 -7.58 -2.39
C SER A 210 6.49 -7.39 -1.21
N THR A 211 6.59 -6.27 -0.48
CA THR A 211 5.64 -5.92 0.59
C THR A 211 4.26 -5.58 0.02
N LEU A 212 4.19 -4.84 -1.10
CA LEU A 212 2.95 -4.55 -1.81
C LEU A 212 2.25 -5.84 -2.27
N ILE A 213 3.01 -6.75 -2.91
CA ILE A 213 2.53 -8.06 -3.35
C ILE A 213 1.98 -8.88 -2.17
N LEU A 214 2.72 -8.94 -1.05
CA LEU A 214 2.26 -9.64 0.14
C LEU A 214 0.96 -9.05 0.71
N ASN A 215 0.86 -7.72 0.77
CA ASN A 215 -0.35 -7.06 1.26
C ASN A 215 -1.57 -7.31 0.36
N PHE A 216 -1.38 -7.34 -0.97
CA PHE A 216 -2.43 -7.76 -1.90
C PHE A 216 -2.82 -9.22 -1.68
N ALA A 217 -1.86 -10.14 -1.52
CA ALA A 217 -2.17 -11.54 -1.25
C ALA A 217 -3.06 -11.69 0.00
N VAL A 218 -2.74 -10.98 1.08
CA VAL A 218 -3.55 -10.95 2.30
C VAL A 218 -4.96 -10.42 2.03
N LEU A 219 -5.09 -9.26 1.37
CA LEU A 219 -6.38 -8.64 1.06
C LEU A 219 -7.27 -9.55 0.20
N LEU A 220 -6.71 -10.22 -0.81
CA LEU A 220 -7.46 -11.04 -1.76
C LEU A 220 -7.86 -12.40 -1.18
N ILE A 221 -7.06 -12.95 -0.27
CA ILE A 221 -7.46 -14.11 0.54
C ILE A 221 -8.63 -13.74 1.45
N GLU A 222 -8.57 -12.59 2.13
CA GLU A 222 -9.65 -12.11 3.01
C GLU A 222 -10.95 -11.84 2.24
N LYS A 223 -10.85 -11.36 0.99
CA LYS A 223 -12.01 -11.15 0.08
C LYS A 223 -12.50 -12.43 -0.62
N GLY A 224 -11.76 -13.53 -0.59
CA GLY A 224 -12.09 -14.74 -1.35
C GLY A 224 -12.01 -14.57 -2.88
N ASP A 225 -11.17 -13.65 -3.36
CA ASP A 225 -11.02 -13.34 -4.80
C ASP A 225 -9.93 -14.22 -5.44
N GLU A 226 -10.33 -15.37 -5.99
CA GLU A 226 -9.40 -16.36 -6.59
C GLU A 226 -8.70 -15.84 -7.86
N GLU A 227 -9.40 -15.04 -8.68
CA GLU A 227 -8.81 -14.42 -9.87
C GLU A 227 -7.72 -13.44 -9.47
N GLY A 228 -8.01 -12.58 -8.49
CA GLY A 228 -7.03 -11.67 -7.93
C GLY A 228 -5.83 -12.36 -7.30
N GLN A 229 -6.06 -13.46 -6.58
CA GLN A 229 -4.98 -14.27 -6.01
C GLN A 229 -4.05 -14.80 -7.11
N SER A 230 -4.61 -15.24 -8.25
CA SER A 230 -3.84 -15.70 -9.40
C SER A 230 -3.03 -14.56 -10.05
N GLN A 231 -3.60 -13.36 -10.18
CA GLN A 231 -2.89 -12.19 -10.69
C GLN A 231 -1.68 -11.80 -9.82
N VAL A 232 -1.86 -11.78 -8.49
CA VAL A 232 -0.78 -11.49 -7.54
C VAL A 232 0.29 -12.58 -7.57
N LEU A 233 -0.10 -13.84 -7.71
CA LEU A 233 0.84 -14.95 -7.87
C LEU A 233 1.69 -14.78 -9.13
N SER A 234 1.11 -14.41 -10.27
CA SER A 234 1.86 -14.11 -11.49
C SER A 234 2.85 -12.96 -11.28
N ALA A 235 2.41 -11.86 -10.66
CA ALA A 235 3.28 -10.72 -10.35
C ALA A 235 4.45 -11.08 -9.41
N ALA A 236 4.25 -12.06 -8.51
CA ALA A 236 5.29 -12.60 -7.65
C ALA A 236 6.24 -13.58 -8.37
N LEU A 237 5.73 -14.38 -9.32
CA LEU A 237 6.54 -15.35 -10.07
C LEU A 237 7.45 -14.69 -11.10
N GLU A 238 7.06 -13.54 -11.65
CA GLU A 238 7.95 -12.73 -12.49
C GLU A 238 9.22 -12.30 -11.74
N GLU A 239 9.16 -12.12 -10.40
CA GLU A 239 10.33 -11.87 -9.55
C GLU A 239 11.29 -13.07 -9.53
N HIS A 240 10.77 -14.30 -9.63
CA HIS A 240 11.52 -15.54 -9.48
C HIS A 240 12.09 -16.10 -10.78
N MET A 241 11.40 -15.96 -11.92
CA MET A 241 11.80 -16.64 -13.18
C MET A 241 13.01 -16.01 -13.91
N LYS A 242 13.55 -14.89 -13.45
CA LYS A 242 14.67 -14.17 -14.10
C LYS A 242 15.86 -13.87 -13.17
N ARG A 243 15.87 -14.46 -11.97
CA ARG A 243 17.07 -14.53 -11.10
C ARG A 243 17.80 -15.84 -11.36
#